data_AF-A0A644XAU0-F1
#
_entry.id   AF-A0A644XAU0-F1
#
_cell.length_a   1.000
_cell.length_b   1.000
_cell.length_c   1.000
_cell.angle_alpha   90.00
_cell.angle_beta   90.00
_cell.angle_gamma   90.00
#
_symmetry.space_group_name_H-M   'P 1'
#
loop_
_entity.id
_entity.type
_entity.pdbx_description
1 polymer ?
#
loop_
_entity_poly.entity_id
_entity_poly.type
_entity_poly.pdbx_seq_one_letter_code
_entity_poly.pdbx_strand_id
1 'polypeptide(L)' 'MVEEVKALIDSGINPDDLIYYGLEYKFVTLYILGRLSFEEMRNQLATAIHQFAKRQMTWFRGMERRGVKIEWIKL' A
#
# COMPACT_ATOMS: atom_id res chain seq x y z
N MET A 1 -7.11 -10.26 1.84
CA MET A 1 -6.57 -9.05 2.50
C MET A 1 -7.66 -8.29 3.24
N VAL A 2 -8.86 -8.12 2.68
CA VAL A 2 -10.01 -7.57 3.43
C VAL A 2 -10.28 -8.37 4.71
N GLU A 3 -10.24 -9.70 4.61
CA GLU A 3 -10.46 -10.61 5.73
C GLU A 3 -9.40 -10.45 6.83
N GLU A 4 -8.13 -10.25 6.43
CA GLU A 4 -7.01 -10.03 7.34
C GLU A 4 -7.17 -8.71 8.10
N VAL A 5 -7.42 -7.61 7.38
CA VAL A 5 -7.62 -6.29 8.01
C VAL A 5 -8.86 -6.30 8.93
N LYS A 6 -9.92 -7.00 8.53
CA LYS A 6 -11.10 -7.19 9.36
C LYS A 6 -10.76 -7.95 10.64
N ALA A 7 -10.03 -9.07 10.55
CA ALA A 7 -9.60 -9.82 11.72
C ALA A 7 -8.74 -8.99 12.68
N LEU A 8 -7.85 -8.13 12.15
CA LEU A 8 -7.04 -7.21 12.96
C LEU A 8 -7.92 -6.22 13.73
N ILE A 9 -8.91 -5.61 13.08
CA ILE A 9 -9.87 -4.71 13.73
C ILE A 9 -10.70 -5.47 14.78
N ASP A 10 -11.21 -6.66 14.44
CA ASP A 10 -12.00 -7.51 15.35
C ASP A 10 -11.17 -7.97 16.56
N SER A 11 -9.84 -8.09 16.42
CA SER A 11 -8.91 -8.36 17.52
C SER A 11 -8.60 -7.16 18.42
N GLY A 12 -9.15 -5.98 18.11
CA GLY A 12 -9.06 -4.77 18.94
C GLY A 12 -8.01 -3.75 18.49
N ILE A 13 -7.38 -3.93 17.32
CA ILE A 13 -6.45 -2.92 16.78
C ILE A 13 -7.26 -1.70 16.32
N ASN A 14 -6.79 -0.51 16.69
CA ASN A 14 -7.45 0.73 16.29
C ASN A 14 -7.34 0.93 14.76
N PRO A 15 -8.46 1.12 14.05
CA PRO A 15 -8.46 1.41 12.61
C PRO A 15 -7.57 2.59 12.19
N ASP A 16 -7.42 3.61 13.05
CA ASP A 16 -6.58 4.77 12.74
C ASP A 16 -5.08 4.40 12.68
N ASP A 17 -4.65 3.42 13.48
CA ASP A 17 -3.29 2.89 13.43
C ASP A 17 -3.07 2.17 12.09
N LEU A 18 -4.03 1.35 11.65
CA LEU A 18 -3.98 0.66 10.36
C LEU A 18 -3.94 1.63 9.17
N ILE A 19 -4.69 2.73 9.26
CA ILE A 19 -4.67 3.80 8.27
C ILE A 19 -3.29 4.46 8.18
N TYR A 20 -2.57 4.54 9.30
CA TYR A 20 -1.22 5.11 9.36
C TYR A 20 -0.15 4.15 8.82
N TYR A 21 -0.23 2.85 9.11
CA TYR A 21 0.86 1.90 8.87
C TYR A 21 1.20 1.62 7.41
N GLY A 22 0.21 1.63 6.50
CA GLY A 22 0.48 1.16 5.14
C GLY A 22 -0.55 1.56 4.10
N LEU A 23 -0.08 1.57 2.86
CA LEU A 23 -0.88 1.98 1.71
C LEU A 23 -2.15 1.13 1.57
N GLU A 24 -1.99 -0.19 1.53
CA GLU A 24 -3.11 -1.12 1.37
C GLU A 24 -4.00 -1.14 2.61
N TYR A 25 -3.42 -1.18 3.81
CA TYR A 25 -4.16 -1.11 5.07
C TYR A 25 -5.08 0.10 5.15
N LYS A 26 -4.61 1.29 4.72
CA LYS A 26 -5.44 2.49 4.65
C LYS A 26 -6.69 2.29 3.79
N PHE A 27 -6.54 1.86 2.54
CA PHE A 27 -7.68 1.75 1.63
C PHE A 27 -8.65 0.65 2.06
N VAL A 28 -8.13 -0.49 2.50
CA VAL A 28 -8.95 -1.62 2.99
C VAL A 28 -9.68 -1.24 4.28
N THR A 29 -9.03 -0.53 5.21
CA THR A 29 -9.66 -0.05 6.45
C THR A 29 -10.76 0.96 6.15
N LEU A 30 -10.54 1.91 5.23
CA LEU A 30 -11.57 2.86 4.81
C LEU A 30 -12.80 2.17 4.20
N TYR A 31 -12.60 1.09 3.43
CA TYR A 31 -13.69 0.27 2.94
C TYR A 31 -14.45 -0.45 4.06
N ILE A 32 -13.73 -1.09 5.00
CA ILE A 32 -14.34 -1.81 6.14
C ILE A 32 -15.16 -0.85 7.02
N LEU A 33 -14.68 0.38 7.22
CA LEU A 33 -15.39 1.43 7.95
C LEU A 33 -16.55 2.07 7.16
N GLY A 34 -16.83 1.61 5.93
CA GLY A 34 -17.91 2.12 5.09
C GLY A 34 -17.65 3.50 4.49
N ARG A 35 -16.41 4.01 4.53
CA ARG A 35 -16.02 5.32 3.99
C ARG A 35 -15.73 5.29 2.49
N LEU A 36 -15.51 4.10 1.93
CA LEU A 36 -15.35 3.85 0.50
C LEU A 36 -16.21 2.66 0.10
N SER A 37 -16.79 2.68 -1.09
CA SER A 37 -17.28 1.46 -1.73
C SER A 37 -16.12 0.53 -2.10
N PHE A 38 -16.43 -0.74 -2.35
CA PHE A 38 -15.43 -1.71 -2.79
C PHE A 38 -14.74 -1.28 -4.10
N GLU A 39 -15.51 -0.73 -5.04
CA GLU A 39 -14.97 -0.30 -6.33
C GLU A 39 -14.04 0.91 -6.20
N GLU A 40 -14.44 1.92 -5.39
CA GLU A 40 -13.59 3.08 -5.10
C GLU A 40 -12.30 2.66 -4.41
N MET A 41 -12.39 1.80 -3.38
CA MET A 41 -11.24 1.24 -2.68
C MET A 41 -10.30 0.55 -3.67
N ARG A 42 -10.82 -0.35 -4.52
CA ARG A 42 -10.02 -1.09 -5.51
C ARG A 42 -9.33 -0.15 -6.50
N ASN A 43 -10.04 0.80 -7.08
CA ASN A 43 -9.51 1.72 -8.09
C ASN A 43 -8.47 2.69 -7.51
N GLN A 44 -8.75 3.26 -6.35
CA GLN A 44 -7.82 4.18 -5.69
C GLN A 44 -6.57 3.46 -5.21
N LEU A 45 -6.73 2.26 -4.62
CA LEU A 45 -5.59 1.45 -4.19
C LEU A 45 -4.70 1.07 -5.37
N ALA A 46 -5.26 0.56 -6.47
CA ALA A 46 -4.50 0.20 -7.66
C ALA A 46 -3.71 1.40 -8.21
N THR A 47 -4.35 2.58 -8.28
CA THR A 47 -3.68 3.82 -8.69
C THR A 47 -2.51 4.15 -7.77
N ALA A 48 -2.72 4.05 -6.45
CA ALA A 48 -1.69 4.39 -5.48
C ALA A 48 -0.52 3.39 -5.50
N ILE A 49 -0.77 2.10 -5.74
CA ILE A 49 0.26 1.07 -5.95
C ILE A 49 1.11 1.41 -7.17
N HIS A 50 0.49 1.75 -8.31
CA HIS A 50 1.24 2.17 -9.51
C HIS A 50 2.13 3.39 -9.25
N GLN A 51 1.60 4.39 -8.53
CA GLN A 51 2.37 5.59 -8.17
C GLN A 51 3.51 5.26 -7.22
N PHE A 52 3.29 4.37 -6.25
CA PHE A 52 4.32 3.90 -5.32
C PHE A 52 5.44 3.16 -6.05
N ALA A 53 5.10 2.21 -6.92
CA ALA A 53 6.06 1.49 -7.76
C ALA A 53 6.87 2.45 -8.65
N LYS A 54 6.22 3.45 -9.26
CA LYS A 54 6.90 4.48 -10.04
C LYS A 54 7.90 5.29 -9.20
N ARG A 55 7.56 5.60 -7.94
CA ARG A 55 8.48 6.28 -7.01
C ARG A 55 9.65 5.37 -6.62
N GLN A 56 9.44 4.08 -6.39
CA GLN A 56 10.51 3.12 -6.13
C GLN A 56 11.53 3.10 -7.29
N MET A 57 11.06 3.09 -8.54
CA MET A 57 11.95 3.18 -9.71
C MET A 57 12.75 4.49 -9.78
N THR A 58 12.23 5.60 -9.26
CA THR A 58 12.99 6.85 -9.13
C THR A 58 14.08 6.72 -8.07
N TRP A 59 13.80 6.07 -6.94
CA TRP A 59 14.80 5.79 -5.90
C TRP A 59 15.91 4.88 -6.41
N PHE A 60 15.57 3.77 -7.08
CA PHE A 60 16.58 2.86 -7.63
C PHE A 60 17.52 3.55 -8.63
N ARG A 61 16.96 4.33 -9.56
CA ARG A 61 17.77 5.15 -10.49
C ARG A 61 18.66 6.16 -9.75
N GLY A 62 18.16 6.75 -8.65
CA GLY A 62 18.93 7.66 -7.81
C GLY A 62 20.09 6.96 -7.09
N MET A 63 19.89 5.72 -6.64
CA MET A 63 20.92 4.91 -5.99
C MET A 63 22.04 4.54 -6.97
N GLU A 64 21.69 4.08 -8.18
CA GLU A 64 22.67 3.76 -9.23
C GLU A 64 23.54 4.97 -9.59
N ARG A 65 22.93 6.17 -9.69
CA ARG A 65 23.66 7.42 -9.92
C ARG A 65 24.63 7.79 -8.79
N ARG A 66 24.38 7.33 -7.57
CA ARG A 66 25.28 7.53 -6.40
C ARG A 66 26.33 6.42 -6.28
N GLY A 67 26.43 5.54 -7.28
CA GLY A 67 27.41 4.45 -7.31
C GLY A 67 26.96 3.18 -6.57
N VAL A 68 25.71 3.10 -6.11
CA VAL A 68 25.17 1.85 -5.55
C VAL A 68 24.92 0.88 -6.69
N LYS A 69 25.63 -0.25 -6.69
CA LYS A 69 25.42 -1.32 -7.67
C LYS A 69 24.16 -2.11 -7.31
N ILE A 70 23.15 -2.08 -8.19
CA ILE A 70 21.93 -2.90 -8.07
C ILE A 70 22.07 -4.09 -9.01
N GLU A 71 21.99 -5.31 -8.49
CA GLU A 71 21.93 -6.54 -9.29
C GLU A 71 20.47 -6.86 -9.61
N TRP A 72 20.02 -6.48 -10.81
CA TRP A 72 18.65 -6.69 -11.26
C TRP A 72 18.40 -8.14 -11.66
N ILE A 73 17.32 -8.74 -11.16
CA ILE A 73 16.87 -10.08 -11.53
C ILE A 73 15.82 -9.93 -12.63
N LYS A 74 15.97 -10.69 -13.73
CA LYS A 74 14.92 -10.81 -14.74
C LYS A 74 13.88 -11.81 -14.26
N LEU A 75 12.60 -11.44 -14.40
CA LEU A 75 11.46 -12.34 -14.25
C LEU A 75 11.31 -13.21 -15.49
#